data_AF-A0A072VFH5-F1
#
_entry.id   AF-A0A072VFH5-F1
#
_cell.length_a   1.000
_cell.length_b   1.000
_cell.length_c   1.000
_cell.angle_alpha   90.00
_cell.angle_beta   90.00
_cell.angle_gamma   90.00
#
_symmetry.space_group_name_H-M   'P 1'
#
loop_
_entity.id
_entity.type
_entity.pdbx_description
1 polymer ?
#
loop_
_entity_poly.entity_id
_entity_poly.type
_entity_poly.pdbx_seq_one_letter_code
_entity_poly.pdbx_strand_id
1 'polypeptide(L)'
;MLNRKGMIQLFLLQQLSLHLIIEKEEEDFEQLAKNLENASPLEIMDKALEKFGNDIAIAFSGAEDVALIEYAHLTGRPYRVFSLDTGRLNPETYRLFDAVEKRYGIRIEYMFPDAVEVQGLVRTKGLFSFYEDGHQECCRVRKVRPLRRALKGLRAWITGQRKDQSPGTRSEVPVVQVDPVFEGLDGGNGSLVKWNPVANVKGNDIWTFLRTMDVPVNALHAQGYVSIGCEPCTRPVLPGQHEREGRWWWEDAKAKECGLHKGNLKQDDAAQNGNGNGVAHANGSAAVADIFTTQNVVSLSRAGIENLAKLEDRKEPWIVVLYAPWCRFCQAMEESYVNLAENLAGSGVKVGKFRADGDEKEYAKSELGLGSFPTILFFPKHSSRPIKYPSEKRDVDSLLAFVNALK
;
A
#
# COMPACT_ATOMS: atom_id res chain seq x y z
N MET A 1 40.60 -61.43 8.41
CA MET A 1 41.52 -60.28 8.25
C MET A 1 41.39 -59.77 6.81
N LEU A 2 40.59 -58.72 6.58
CA LEU A 2 40.59 -58.05 5.27
C LEU A 2 41.86 -57.21 5.16
N ASN A 3 42.56 -57.33 4.03
CA ASN A 3 43.81 -56.63 3.74
C ASN A 3 43.57 -55.11 3.63
N ARG A 4 44.53 -54.28 4.05
CA ARG A 4 44.44 -52.80 4.14
C ARG A 4 43.92 -52.12 2.86
N LYS A 5 44.11 -52.72 1.68
CA LYS A 5 43.57 -52.22 0.40
C LYS A 5 42.04 -52.33 0.30
N GLY A 6 41.43 -53.36 0.88
CA GLY A 6 39.97 -53.54 0.89
C GLY A 6 39.24 -52.58 1.85
N MET A 7 39.89 -52.20 2.96
CA MET A 7 39.35 -51.20 3.88
C MET A 7 39.36 -49.78 3.27
N ILE A 8 40.38 -49.43 2.50
CA ILE A 8 40.47 -48.12 1.83
C ILE A 8 39.42 -48.01 0.71
N GLN A 9 39.16 -49.10 -0.01
CA GLN A 9 38.13 -49.12 -1.07
C GLN A 9 36.71 -49.08 -0.49
N LEU A 10 36.47 -49.68 0.68
CA LEU A 10 35.20 -49.56 1.40
C LEU A 10 35.01 -48.17 2.04
N PHE A 11 36.09 -47.52 2.49
CA PHE A 11 36.07 -46.13 2.98
C PHE A 11 35.86 -45.11 1.85
N LEU A 12 36.46 -45.32 0.68
CA LEU A 12 36.20 -44.48 -0.49
C LEU A 12 34.79 -44.68 -1.04
N LEU A 13 34.26 -45.90 -1.06
CA LEU A 13 32.87 -46.16 -1.46
C LEU A 13 31.86 -45.59 -0.45
N GLN A 14 32.17 -45.58 0.85
CA GLN A 14 31.35 -44.87 1.86
C GLN A 14 31.51 -43.34 1.82
N GLN A 15 32.65 -42.80 1.37
CA GLN A 15 32.81 -41.35 1.14
C GLN A 15 32.22 -40.88 -0.20
N LEU A 16 32.15 -41.76 -1.21
CA LEU A 16 31.54 -41.47 -2.51
C LEU A 16 30.00 -41.63 -2.51
N SER A 17 29.41 -42.27 -1.50
CA SER A 17 27.96 -42.27 -1.27
C SER A 17 27.47 -41.16 -0.33
N LEU A 18 28.37 -40.28 0.14
CA LEU A 18 28.03 -39.13 0.99
C LEU A 18 28.25 -37.78 0.28
N HIS A 19 28.32 -37.79 -1.05
CA HIS A 19 27.94 -36.65 -1.87
C HIS A 19 26.61 -37.00 -2.52
N LEU A 20 25.57 -37.14 -1.70
CA LEU A 20 24.24 -36.78 -2.19
C LEU A 20 24.39 -35.30 -2.54
N ILE A 21 24.60 -35.01 -3.82
CA ILE A 21 24.22 -33.74 -4.39
C ILE A 21 22.72 -33.70 -4.10
N ILE A 22 22.36 -33.12 -2.95
CA ILE A 22 21.02 -32.57 -2.78
C ILE A 22 21.05 -31.43 -3.79
N GLU A 23 20.66 -31.73 -5.03
CA GLU A 23 20.14 -30.71 -5.92
C GLU A 23 19.05 -30.06 -5.10
N LYS A 24 19.38 -28.92 -4.50
CA LYS A 24 18.42 -28.08 -3.82
C LYS A 24 17.56 -27.59 -4.97
N GLU A 25 16.48 -28.33 -5.28
CA GLU A 25 15.48 -27.88 -6.25
C GLU A 25 15.20 -26.43 -5.89
N GLU A 26 15.61 -25.52 -6.78
CA GLU A 26 15.35 -24.11 -6.60
C GLU A 26 13.84 -23.96 -6.72
N GLU A 27 13.21 -23.87 -5.56
CA GLU A 27 11.76 -23.95 -5.48
C GLU A 27 11.15 -22.72 -6.14
N ASP A 28 10.32 -22.98 -7.15
CA ASP A 28 9.65 -21.94 -7.92
C ASP A 28 8.49 -21.36 -7.10
N PHE A 29 8.78 -20.29 -6.36
CA PHE A 29 7.79 -19.55 -5.58
C PHE A 29 6.77 -18.83 -6.46
N GLU A 30 7.06 -18.54 -7.74
CA GLU A 30 6.09 -17.97 -8.66
C GLU A 30 5.03 -19.02 -9.05
N GLN A 31 5.47 -20.25 -9.34
CA GLN A 31 4.55 -21.34 -9.61
C GLN A 31 3.77 -21.73 -8.35
N LEU A 32 4.41 -21.71 -7.17
CA LEU A 32 3.71 -21.92 -5.90
C LEU A 32 2.63 -20.86 -5.67
N ALA A 33 2.91 -19.59 -5.98
CA ALA A 33 1.92 -18.52 -5.88
C ALA A 33 0.71 -18.77 -6.78
N LYS A 34 0.94 -19.15 -8.05
CA LYS A 34 -0.14 -19.50 -8.98
C LYS A 34 -0.99 -20.67 -8.48
N ASN A 35 -0.35 -21.70 -7.93
CA ASN A 35 -1.04 -22.88 -7.41
C ASN A 35 -1.90 -22.54 -6.18
N LEU A 36 -1.52 -21.53 -5.41
CA LEU A 36 -2.21 -21.11 -4.19
C LEU A 36 -3.13 -19.89 -4.39
N GLU A 37 -3.24 -19.34 -5.59
CA GLU A 37 -3.98 -18.11 -5.88
C GLU A 37 -5.45 -18.18 -5.39
N ASN A 38 -6.07 -19.36 -5.53
CA ASN A 38 -7.46 -19.62 -5.14
C ASN A 38 -7.59 -20.39 -3.81
N ALA A 39 -6.48 -20.67 -3.13
CA ALA A 39 -6.51 -21.36 -1.84
C ALA A 39 -7.07 -20.43 -0.75
N SER A 40 -7.70 -21.04 0.26
CA SER A 40 -8.18 -20.32 1.43
C SER A 40 -6.99 -19.81 2.28
N PRO A 41 -7.18 -18.74 3.08
CA PRO A 41 -6.14 -18.28 4.00
C PRO A 41 -5.64 -19.36 4.97
N LEU A 42 -6.52 -20.28 5.37
CA LEU A 42 -6.17 -21.40 6.24
C LEU A 42 -5.23 -22.40 5.54
N GLU A 43 -5.51 -22.76 4.29
CA GLU A 43 -4.65 -23.65 3.49
C GLU A 43 -3.28 -23.01 3.22
N ILE A 44 -3.26 -21.71 2.88
CA ILE A 44 -2.01 -20.97 2.66
C ILE A 44 -1.19 -20.92 3.95
N MET A 45 -1.84 -20.65 5.10
CA MET A 45 -1.20 -20.63 6.41
C MET A 45 -0.64 -22.01 6.78
N ASP A 46 -1.44 -23.08 6.65
CA ASP A 46 -1.01 -24.45 6.98
C ASP A 46 0.23 -24.84 6.18
N LYS A 47 0.22 -24.57 4.88
CA LYS A 47 1.33 -24.86 3.99
C LYS A 47 2.59 -24.05 4.32
N ALA A 48 2.44 -22.77 4.70
CA ALA A 48 3.56 -21.93 5.11
C ALA A 48 4.22 -22.45 6.40
N LEU A 49 3.40 -22.79 7.40
CA LEU A 49 3.87 -23.30 8.69
C LEU A 49 4.47 -24.71 8.58
N GLU A 50 3.87 -25.60 7.78
CA GLU A 50 4.42 -26.91 7.45
C GLU A 50 5.83 -26.80 6.86
N LYS A 51 5.98 -25.88 5.90
CA LYS A 51 7.18 -25.77 5.09
C LYS A 51 8.38 -25.22 5.85
N PHE A 52 8.17 -24.20 6.67
CA PHE A 52 9.26 -23.47 7.30
C PHE A 52 9.39 -23.74 8.80
N GLY A 53 8.37 -24.33 9.45
CA GLY A 53 8.40 -24.67 10.86
C GLY A 53 8.81 -23.49 11.74
N ASN A 54 9.95 -23.60 12.42
CA ASN A 54 10.46 -22.55 13.31
C ASN A 54 11.18 -21.40 12.59
N ASP A 55 11.46 -21.53 11.29
CA ASP A 55 12.16 -20.52 10.48
C ASP A 55 11.19 -19.49 9.85
N ILE A 56 9.90 -19.56 10.20
CA ILE A 56 8.87 -18.59 9.81
C ILE A 56 8.23 -17.94 11.02
N ALA A 57 7.86 -16.66 10.88
CA ALA A 57 7.12 -15.94 11.90
C ALA A 57 6.07 -14.99 11.31
N ILE A 58 4.99 -14.79 12.04
CA ILE A 58 3.90 -13.87 11.71
C ILE A 58 4.29 -12.46 12.18
N ALA A 59 4.27 -11.49 11.26
CA ALA A 59 4.41 -10.09 11.58
C ALA A 59 3.05 -9.52 12.02
N PHE A 60 2.89 -9.26 13.31
CA PHE A 60 1.66 -8.73 13.89
C PHE A 60 1.82 -7.25 14.27
N SER A 61 0.97 -6.40 13.70
CA SER A 61 1.00 -4.94 13.90
C SER A 61 0.02 -4.44 14.96
N GLY A 62 -0.85 -5.31 15.49
CA GLY A 62 -1.83 -4.95 16.51
C GLY A 62 -3.08 -4.26 15.94
N ALA A 63 -3.48 -4.66 14.74
CA ALA A 63 -4.66 -4.19 14.03
C ALA A 63 -5.54 -5.39 13.61
N GLU A 64 -6.20 -5.32 12.45
CA GLU A 64 -7.04 -6.39 11.91
C GLU A 64 -6.23 -7.62 11.45
N ASP A 65 -4.90 -7.48 11.34
CA ASP A 65 -3.96 -8.57 11.04
C ASP A 65 -3.83 -9.61 12.16
N VAL A 66 -4.50 -9.41 13.31
CA VAL A 66 -4.74 -10.46 14.32
C VAL A 66 -5.44 -11.69 13.73
N ALA A 67 -6.16 -11.52 12.60
CA ALA A 67 -6.76 -12.63 11.85
C ALA A 67 -5.72 -13.70 11.46
N LEU A 68 -4.47 -13.32 11.19
CA LEU A 68 -3.41 -14.27 10.87
C LEU A 68 -3.07 -15.19 12.05
N ILE A 69 -3.14 -14.66 13.28
CA ILE A 69 -2.86 -15.45 14.49
C ILE A 69 -3.99 -16.47 14.70
N GLU A 70 -5.25 -16.07 14.49
CA GLU A 70 -6.38 -17.00 14.53
C GLU A 70 -6.25 -18.08 13.45
N TYR A 71 -5.91 -17.73 12.20
CA TYR A 71 -5.68 -18.74 11.15
C TYR A 71 -4.55 -19.69 11.51
N ALA A 72 -3.43 -19.19 12.03
CA ALA A 72 -2.32 -20.03 12.48
C ALA A 72 -2.73 -20.97 13.61
N HIS A 73 -3.50 -20.46 14.59
CA HIS A 73 -4.04 -21.27 15.68
C HIS A 73 -4.92 -22.41 15.17
N LEU A 74 -5.80 -22.14 14.19
CA LEU A 74 -6.70 -23.14 13.60
C LEU A 74 -5.97 -24.25 12.83
N THR A 75 -4.73 -24.03 12.38
CA THR A 75 -3.93 -25.11 11.75
C THR A 75 -3.51 -26.18 12.77
N GLY A 76 -3.46 -25.86 14.06
CA GLY A 76 -2.91 -26.73 15.10
C GLY A 76 -1.39 -26.89 15.05
N ARG A 77 -0.69 -26.21 14.14
CA ARG A 77 0.78 -26.23 14.04
C ARG A 77 1.41 -25.22 15.01
N PRO A 78 2.65 -25.45 15.49
CA PRO A 78 3.41 -24.42 16.18
C PRO A 78 3.66 -23.21 15.28
N TYR A 79 3.57 -22.00 15.83
CA TYR A 79 3.84 -20.77 15.11
C TYR A 79 4.53 -19.73 16.01
N ARG A 80 5.28 -18.83 15.37
CA ARG A 80 5.94 -17.69 16.02
C ARG A 80 5.28 -16.39 15.60
N VAL A 81 5.25 -15.41 16.49
CA VAL A 81 4.70 -14.09 16.23
C VAL A 81 5.72 -13.05 16.69
N PHE A 82 5.97 -12.05 15.85
CA PHE A 82 6.78 -10.89 16.23
C PHE A 82 6.02 -9.60 15.95
N SER A 83 6.33 -8.57 16.73
CA SER A 83 5.73 -7.24 16.60
C SER A 83 6.78 -6.17 16.67
N LEU A 84 6.63 -5.13 15.84
CA LEU A 84 7.53 -3.98 15.85
C LEU A 84 7.00 -2.93 16.84
N ASP A 85 7.56 -2.90 18.04
CA ASP A 85 7.26 -1.83 18.99
C ASP A 85 8.09 -0.60 18.66
N THR A 86 7.45 0.41 18.06
CA THR A 86 8.10 1.66 17.67
C THR A 86 8.36 2.59 18.85
N GLY A 87 7.84 2.27 20.04
CA GLY A 87 7.76 3.14 21.22
C GLY A 87 6.76 4.29 21.07
N ARG A 88 5.91 4.26 20.03
CA ARG A 88 4.92 5.29 19.67
C ARG A 88 3.59 4.68 19.24
N LEU A 89 3.32 3.43 19.65
CA LEU A 89 2.04 2.77 19.39
C LEU A 89 0.94 3.34 20.30
N ASN A 90 -0.31 3.13 19.92
CA ASN A 90 -1.44 3.49 20.78
C ASN A 90 -1.46 2.60 22.04
N PRO A 91 -1.86 3.11 23.22
CA PRO A 91 -2.09 2.29 24.40
C PRO A 91 -3.02 1.09 24.14
N GLU A 92 -4.04 1.26 23.29
CA GLU A 92 -4.98 0.22 22.89
C GLU A 92 -4.29 -0.92 22.13
N THR A 93 -3.25 -0.61 21.34
CA THR A 93 -2.44 -1.61 20.64
C THR A 93 -1.68 -2.50 21.63
N TYR A 94 -1.12 -1.93 22.71
CA TYR A 94 -0.47 -2.72 23.76
C TYR A 94 -1.45 -3.61 24.53
N ARG A 95 -2.65 -3.09 24.83
CA ARG A 95 -3.70 -3.89 25.49
C ARG A 95 -4.14 -5.06 24.59
N LEU A 96 -4.21 -4.85 23.27
CA LEU A 96 -4.48 -5.92 22.33
C LEU A 96 -3.37 -6.97 22.33
N PHE A 97 -2.09 -6.57 22.34
CA PHE A 97 -0.97 -7.52 22.40
C PHE A 97 -1.08 -8.44 23.63
N ASP A 98 -1.32 -7.86 24.81
CA ASP A 98 -1.53 -8.62 26.06
C ASP A 98 -2.75 -9.56 25.97
N ALA A 99 -3.87 -9.09 25.40
CA ALA A 99 -5.07 -9.92 25.21
C ALA A 99 -4.82 -11.09 24.25
N VAL A 100 -4.07 -10.86 23.17
CA VAL A 100 -3.70 -11.88 22.18
C VAL A 100 -2.75 -12.92 22.80
N GLU A 101 -1.70 -12.50 23.51
CA GLU A 101 -0.81 -13.45 24.21
C GLU A 101 -1.59 -14.35 25.16
N LYS A 102 -2.51 -13.78 25.95
CA LYS A 102 -3.35 -14.53 26.90
C LYS A 102 -4.31 -15.48 26.20
N ARG A 103 -4.97 -15.05 25.13
CA ARG A 103 -5.96 -15.88 24.41
C ARG A 103 -5.31 -17.09 23.75
N TYR A 104 -4.18 -16.90 23.09
CA TYR A 104 -3.54 -17.96 22.30
C TYR A 104 -2.43 -18.71 23.04
N GLY A 105 -2.07 -18.29 24.25
CA GLY A 105 -0.98 -18.91 25.02
C GLY A 105 0.39 -18.74 24.36
N ILE A 106 0.60 -17.64 23.64
CA ILE A 106 1.83 -17.34 22.91
C ILE A 106 2.63 -16.23 23.60
N ARG A 107 3.90 -16.08 23.21
CA ARG A 107 4.72 -14.92 23.54
C ARG A 107 5.14 -14.21 22.26
N ILE A 108 4.78 -12.94 22.15
CA ILE A 108 5.12 -12.14 20.98
C ILE A 108 6.58 -11.68 21.13
N GLU A 109 7.35 -11.85 20.05
CA GLU A 109 8.73 -11.38 19.95
C GLU A 109 8.73 -9.88 19.62
N TYR A 110 8.85 -9.02 20.65
CA TYR A 110 8.86 -7.57 20.46
C TYR A 110 10.21 -7.04 19.97
N MET A 111 10.18 -6.32 18.85
CA MET A 111 11.35 -5.71 18.23
C MET A 111 11.35 -4.20 18.44
N PHE A 112 12.19 -3.75 19.38
CA PHE A 112 12.34 -2.33 19.73
C PHE A 112 13.32 -1.59 18.81
N PRO A 113 13.19 -0.27 18.62
CA PRO A 113 14.20 0.53 17.95
C PRO A 113 15.52 0.58 18.71
N ASP A 114 16.60 0.85 17.98
CA ASP A 114 17.89 1.14 18.62
C ASP A 114 17.81 2.49 19.36
N ALA A 115 18.13 2.48 20.65
CA ALA A 115 17.97 3.65 21.51
C ALA A 115 18.91 4.79 21.11
N VAL A 116 20.13 4.50 20.64
CA VAL A 116 21.10 5.51 20.22
C VAL A 116 20.60 6.21 18.96
N GLU A 117 20.08 5.45 18.00
CA GLU A 117 19.52 6.03 16.77
C GLU A 117 18.27 6.89 17.05
N VAL A 118 17.38 6.41 17.94
CA VAL A 118 16.20 7.18 18.36
C VAL A 118 16.60 8.46 19.07
N GLN A 119 17.57 8.39 19.98
CA GLN A 119 18.07 9.56 20.70
C GLN A 119 18.68 10.58 19.75
N GLY A 120 19.46 10.14 18.77
CA GLY A 120 20.02 11.00 17.73
C GLY A 120 18.92 11.72 16.94
N LEU A 121 17.94 10.97 16.42
CA LEU A 121 16.81 11.53 15.68
C LEU A 121 16.05 12.59 16.50
N VAL A 122 15.70 12.26 17.74
CA VAL A 122 14.88 13.15 18.59
C VAL A 122 15.65 14.39 19.03
N ARG A 123 16.95 14.30 19.33
CA ARG A 123 17.75 15.47 19.72
C ARG A 123 17.91 16.46 18.58
N THR A 124 17.99 15.98 17.34
CA THR A 124 18.20 16.84 16.17
C THR A 124 16.90 17.37 15.60
N LYS A 125 15.83 16.56 15.58
CA LYS A 125 14.59 16.87 14.84
C LYS A 125 13.30 16.84 15.68
N GLY A 126 13.42 16.61 16.99
CA GLY A 126 12.28 16.53 17.89
C GLY A 126 11.47 15.23 17.77
N LEU A 127 10.31 15.20 18.44
CA LEU A 127 9.46 14.01 18.54
C LEU A 127 8.48 13.83 17.37
N PHE A 128 8.37 14.83 16.49
CA PHE A 128 7.34 14.92 15.44
C PHE A 128 7.88 15.34 14.07
N SER A 129 9.18 15.15 13.82
CA SER A 129 9.83 15.51 12.55
C SER A 129 9.11 14.99 11.30
N PHE A 130 8.38 13.88 11.43
CA PHE A 130 7.62 13.28 10.34
C PHE A 130 6.49 14.15 9.79
N TYR A 131 5.99 15.16 10.52
CA TYR A 131 5.03 16.12 9.98
C TYR A 131 5.66 17.13 9.02
N GLU A 132 6.96 17.37 9.16
CA GLU A 132 7.70 18.37 8.38
C GLU A 132 8.52 17.71 7.27
N ASP A 133 9.25 16.65 7.62
CA ASP A 133 10.21 15.95 6.74
C ASP A 133 9.62 14.73 6.03
N GLY A 134 8.37 14.37 6.36
CA GLY A 134 7.76 13.09 5.98
C GLY A 134 8.15 11.93 6.91
N HIS A 135 7.33 10.88 6.88
CA HIS A 135 7.39 9.77 7.82
C HIS A 135 8.60 8.85 7.65
N GLN A 136 9.29 8.92 6.52
CA GLN A 136 10.22 7.89 6.05
C GLN A 136 11.40 7.74 7.00
N GLU A 137 11.98 8.83 7.49
CA GLU A 137 13.13 8.78 8.39
C GLU A 137 12.77 8.18 9.76
N CYS A 138 11.68 8.66 10.37
CA CYS A 138 11.19 8.12 11.63
C CYS A 138 10.85 6.62 11.50
N CYS A 139 10.16 6.23 10.43
CA CYS A 139 9.86 4.83 10.13
C CYS A 139 11.14 4.02 9.86
N ARG A 140 12.15 4.59 9.19
CA ARG A 140 13.42 3.91 8.95
C ARG A 140 14.09 3.50 10.27
N VAL A 141 14.18 4.43 11.22
CA VAL A 141 14.78 4.21 12.54
C VAL A 141 13.90 3.30 13.40
N ARG A 142 12.60 3.61 13.50
CA ARG A 142 11.71 2.96 14.46
C ARG A 142 11.09 1.65 14.00
N LYS A 143 11.03 1.40 12.69
CA LYS A 143 10.27 0.29 12.10
C LYS A 143 11.11 -0.55 11.14
N VAL A 144 11.71 0.06 10.13
CA VAL A 144 12.44 -0.67 9.07
C VAL A 144 13.70 -1.34 9.61
N ARG A 145 14.52 -0.64 10.40
CA ARG A 145 15.75 -1.21 10.99
C ARG A 145 15.45 -2.34 11.98
N PRO A 146 14.50 -2.22 12.92
CA PRO A 146 14.08 -3.33 13.77
C PRO A 146 13.54 -4.52 12.99
N LEU A 147 12.73 -4.29 11.96
CA LEU A 147 12.25 -5.36 11.09
C LEU A 147 13.40 -6.10 10.43
N ARG A 148 14.37 -5.38 9.83
CA ARG A 148 15.54 -6.02 9.20
C ARG A 148 16.29 -6.94 10.17
N ARG A 149 16.41 -6.57 11.44
CA ARG A 149 17.05 -7.43 12.45
C ARG A 149 16.21 -8.66 12.77
N ALA A 150 14.88 -8.53 12.82
CA ALA A 150 13.97 -9.66 13.02
C ALA A 150 14.06 -10.66 11.86
N LEU A 151 13.96 -10.15 10.62
CA LEU A 151 13.93 -10.96 9.40
C LEU A 151 15.26 -11.67 9.13
N LYS A 152 16.40 -11.10 9.54
CA LYS A 152 17.72 -11.78 9.49
C LYS A 152 17.77 -13.11 10.27
N GLY A 153 16.82 -13.35 11.17
CA GLY A 153 16.70 -14.63 11.89
C GLY A 153 15.72 -15.62 11.26
N LEU A 154 15.16 -15.34 10.08
CA LEU A 154 14.05 -16.08 9.48
C LEU A 154 14.33 -16.43 8.01
N ARG A 155 13.78 -17.55 7.54
CA ARG A 155 13.75 -17.90 6.11
C ARG A 155 12.44 -17.51 5.43
N ALA A 156 11.38 -17.31 6.22
CA ALA A 156 10.13 -16.79 5.74
C ALA A 156 9.42 -15.90 6.76
N TRP A 157 8.47 -15.10 6.31
CA TRP A 157 7.61 -14.29 7.18
C TRP A 157 6.20 -14.16 6.61
N ILE A 158 5.22 -14.02 7.50
CA ILE A 158 3.79 -13.93 7.15
C ILE A 158 3.30 -12.51 7.45
N THR A 159 2.62 -11.88 6.49
CA THR A 159 2.12 -10.50 6.64
C THR A 159 0.63 -10.39 6.33
N GLY A 160 -0.04 -9.44 6.99
CA GLY A 160 -1.47 -9.17 6.82
C GLY A 160 -1.81 -8.33 5.58
N GLN A 161 -0.89 -8.24 4.62
CA GLN A 161 -1.04 -7.40 3.43
C GLN A 161 -2.19 -7.90 2.54
N ARG A 162 -3.21 -7.08 2.31
CA ARG A 162 -4.30 -7.39 1.35
C ARG A 162 -4.26 -6.49 0.12
N LYS A 163 -4.77 -7.01 -1.00
CA LYS A 163 -4.87 -6.28 -2.28
C LYS A 163 -5.81 -5.06 -2.16
N ASP A 164 -6.87 -5.16 -1.37
CA ASP A 164 -7.88 -4.11 -1.19
C ASP A 164 -7.47 -2.96 -0.25
N GLN A 165 -6.31 -3.07 0.41
CA GLN A 165 -5.82 -2.06 1.36
C GLN A 165 -5.06 -0.91 0.73
N SER A 166 -4.69 -0.97 -0.55
CA SER A 166 -3.97 0.13 -1.18
C SER A 166 -4.65 0.58 -2.47
N PRO A 167 -4.97 1.88 -2.61
CA PRO A 167 -5.49 2.42 -3.86
C PRO A 167 -4.43 2.27 -4.97
N GLY A 168 -4.69 1.39 -5.94
CA GLY A 168 -3.96 1.33 -7.22
C GLY A 168 -2.50 0.86 -7.20
N THR A 169 -1.91 0.53 -6.05
CA THR A 169 -0.49 0.11 -5.94
C THR A 169 -0.28 -1.34 -5.47
N ARG A 170 -1.35 -2.05 -5.08
CA ARG A 170 -1.31 -3.44 -4.57
C ARG A 170 -2.18 -4.42 -5.35
N SER A 171 -2.60 -4.10 -6.56
CA SER A 171 -3.36 -4.99 -7.44
C SER A 171 -2.66 -6.34 -7.69
N GLU A 172 -1.35 -6.41 -7.42
CA GLU A 172 -0.46 -7.54 -7.73
C GLU A 172 0.21 -8.15 -6.48
N VAL A 173 -0.30 -7.99 -5.25
CA VAL A 173 0.29 -8.67 -4.07
C VAL A 173 0.02 -10.18 -4.18
N PRO A 174 1.04 -11.03 -4.42
CA PRO A 174 0.86 -12.48 -4.50
C PRO A 174 0.74 -13.08 -3.09
N VAL A 175 0.11 -14.26 -3.02
CA VAL A 175 -0.06 -15.02 -1.77
C VAL A 175 1.27 -15.53 -1.21
N VAL A 176 2.27 -15.74 -2.07
CA VAL A 176 3.66 -16.02 -1.70
C VAL A 176 4.58 -15.38 -2.72
N GLN A 177 5.73 -14.89 -2.27
CA GLN A 177 6.79 -14.38 -3.15
C GLN A 177 8.11 -14.45 -2.40
N VAL A 178 9.20 -14.51 -3.16
CA VAL A 178 10.50 -14.09 -2.64
C VAL A 178 10.40 -12.61 -2.24
N ASP A 179 10.92 -12.24 -1.06
CA ASP A 179 10.84 -10.87 -0.58
C ASP A 179 11.76 -9.95 -1.41
N PRO A 180 11.22 -8.89 -2.04
CA PRO A 180 12.00 -8.03 -2.93
C PRO A 180 12.80 -6.95 -2.21
N VAL A 181 12.65 -6.82 -0.88
CA VAL A 181 13.23 -5.71 -0.09
C VAL A 181 14.17 -6.21 1.00
N PHE A 182 13.82 -7.34 1.63
CA PHE A 182 14.49 -7.84 2.81
C PHE A 182 15.16 -9.19 2.55
N GLU A 183 16.25 -9.40 3.28
CA GLU A 183 17.02 -10.63 3.27
C GLU A 183 16.77 -11.40 4.57
N GLY A 184 16.84 -12.72 4.48
CA GLY A 184 16.58 -13.66 5.55
C GLY A 184 17.86 -14.23 6.15
N LEU A 185 17.71 -15.37 6.82
CA LEU A 185 18.76 -16.09 7.56
C LEU A 185 19.97 -16.45 6.68
N ASP A 186 19.71 -16.87 5.45
CA ASP A 186 20.76 -17.31 4.51
C ASP A 186 21.55 -16.12 3.93
N GLY A 187 21.04 -14.88 4.07
CA GLY A 187 21.65 -13.66 3.56
C GLY A 187 21.61 -13.52 2.04
N GLY A 188 21.64 -12.29 1.54
CA GLY A 188 21.62 -12.00 0.10
C GLY A 188 20.23 -12.05 -0.52
N ASN A 189 20.15 -11.59 -1.78
CA ASN A 189 18.89 -11.49 -2.51
C ASN A 189 18.25 -12.88 -2.67
N GLY A 190 16.96 -12.98 -2.36
CA GLY A 190 16.22 -14.23 -2.46
C GLY A 190 16.17 -15.10 -1.21
N SER A 191 16.89 -14.73 -0.15
CA SER A 191 17.00 -15.52 1.08
C SER A 191 15.77 -15.48 2.01
N LEU A 192 14.76 -14.66 1.70
CA LEU A 192 13.56 -14.52 2.51
C LEU A 192 12.30 -14.71 1.65
N VAL A 193 11.37 -15.52 2.13
CA VAL A 193 10.07 -15.73 1.48
C VAL A 193 8.97 -15.00 2.24
N LYS A 194 8.18 -14.17 1.57
CA LYS A 194 7.04 -13.46 2.13
C LYS A 194 5.73 -14.16 1.77
N TRP A 195 4.94 -14.48 2.78
CA TRP A 195 3.61 -15.06 2.66
C TRP A 195 2.54 -14.04 3.01
N ASN A 196 1.48 -13.96 2.20
CA ASN A 196 0.33 -13.07 2.41
C ASN A 196 -0.97 -13.90 2.33
N PRO A 197 -1.30 -14.69 3.38
CA PRO A 197 -2.46 -15.61 3.34
C PRO A 197 -3.79 -14.94 3.09
N VAL A 198 -3.89 -13.65 3.43
CA VAL A 198 -5.10 -12.84 3.28
C VAL A 198 -5.03 -11.89 2.08
N ALA A 199 -4.09 -12.08 1.15
CA ALA A 199 -3.89 -11.18 0.00
C ALA A 199 -5.18 -10.96 -0.81
N ASN A 200 -5.92 -12.05 -1.06
CA ASN A 200 -7.13 -12.07 -1.87
C ASN A 200 -8.44 -11.90 -1.06
N VAL A 201 -8.34 -11.67 0.26
CA VAL A 201 -9.50 -11.54 1.14
C VAL A 201 -9.92 -10.07 1.23
N LYS A 202 -11.22 -9.79 1.14
CA LYS A 202 -11.74 -8.43 1.33
C LYS A 202 -11.76 -8.06 2.81
N GLY A 203 -11.58 -6.78 3.13
CA GLY A 203 -11.59 -6.28 4.50
C GLY A 203 -12.88 -6.62 5.25
N ASN A 204 -14.04 -6.56 4.58
CA ASN A 204 -15.32 -6.96 5.18
C ASN A 204 -15.37 -8.43 5.58
N ASP A 205 -14.70 -9.31 4.83
CA ASP A 205 -14.66 -10.74 5.10
C ASP A 205 -13.71 -11.02 6.28
N ILE A 206 -12.58 -10.31 6.38
CA ILE A 206 -11.72 -10.32 7.58
C ILE A 206 -12.50 -9.92 8.82
N TRP A 207 -13.27 -8.82 8.75
CA TRP A 207 -14.08 -8.37 9.88
C TRP A 207 -15.18 -9.35 10.26
N THR A 208 -15.79 -10.00 9.28
CA THR A 208 -16.80 -11.03 9.52
C THR A 208 -16.18 -12.26 10.19
N PHE A 209 -15.01 -12.69 9.73
CA PHE A 209 -14.23 -13.76 10.35
C PHE A 209 -13.88 -13.44 11.80
N LEU A 210 -13.27 -12.29 12.07
CA LEU A 210 -12.87 -11.88 13.42
C LEU A 210 -14.04 -11.85 14.41
N ARG A 211 -15.21 -11.34 13.97
CA ARG A 211 -16.42 -11.34 14.79
C ARG A 211 -16.99 -12.74 15.02
N THR A 212 -17.00 -13.58 13.99
CA THR A 212 -17.54 -14.95 14.08
C THR A 212 -16.71 -15.81 15.02
N MET A 213 -15.39 -15.62 15.01
CA MET A 213 -14.45 -16.36 15.84
C MET A 213 -14.23 -15.73 17.23
N ASP A 214 -14.93 -14.64 17.55
CA ASP A 214 -14.78 -13.88 18.80
C ASP A 214 -13.31 -13.54 19.11
N VAL A 215 -12.57 -13.10 18.09
CA VAL A 215 -11.15 -12.74 18.21
C VAL A 215 -11.04 -11.36 18.85
N PRO A 216 -10.17 -11.16 19.86
CA PRO A 216 -9.93 -9.84 20.41
C PRO A 216 -9.36 -8.91 19.33
N VAL A 217 -9.95 -7.72 19.21
CA VAL A 217 -9.55 -6.70 18.24
C VAL A 217 -9.19 -5.40 18.94
N ASN A 218 -8.46 -4.52 18.23
CA ASN A 218 -8.05 -3.24 18.77
C ASN A 218 -9.28 -2.36 19.05
N ALA A 219 -9.39 -1.82 20.27
CA ALA A 219 -10.53 -0.99 20.68
C ALA A 219 -10.70 0.28 19.84
N LEU A 220 -9.65 0.75 19.17
CA LEU A 220 -9.71 1.90 18.26
C LEU A 220 -10.60 1.64 17.04
N HIS A 221 -10.83 0.39 16.63
CA HIS A 221 -11.72 0.09 15.53
C HIS A 221 -13.17 0.55 15.80
N ALA A 222 -13.62 0.49 17.06
CA ALA A 222 -14.91 1.04 17.48
C ALA A 222 -14.97 2.58 17.45
N GLN A 223 -13.82 3.24 17.26
CA GLN A 223 -13.67 4.70 17.24
C GLN A 223 -13.38 5.23 15.81
N GLY A 224 -13.62 4.41 14.77
CA GLY A 224 -13.45 4.81 13.37
C GLY A 224 -12.03 4.63 12.83
N TYR A 225 -11.12 4.01 13.58
CA TYR A 225 -9.80 3.65 13.06
C TYR A 225 -9.90 2.37 12.23
N VAL A 226 -9.88 2.50 10.90
CA VAL A 226 -9.90 1.32 10.01
C VAL A 226 -8.50 0.73 9.84
N SER A 227 -7.50 1.57 9.52
CA SER A 227 -6.09 1.16 9.48
C SER A 227 -5.33 1.73 10.67
N ILE A 228 -4.72 0.86 11.49
CA ILE A 228 -4.02 1.28 12.71
C ILE A 228 -2.50 1.29 12.52
N GLY A 229 -1.84 2.24 13.18
CA GLY A 229 -0.40 2.39 13.19
C GLY A 229 0.10 3.01 14.49
N CYS A 230 1.22 3.74 14.40
CA CYS A 230 1.68 4.58 15.50
C CYS A 230 0.65 5.69 15.77
N GLU A 231 0.44 6.01 17.04
CA GLU A 231 -0.49 7.05 17.52
C GLU A 231 -0.35 8.37 16.75
N PRO A 232 0.85 8.98 16.61
CA PRO A 232 0.93 10.32 16.00
C PRO A 232 0.76 10.30 14.48
N CYS A 233 0.77 9.12 13.86
CA CYS A 233 0.70 8.96 12.41
C CYS A 233 -0.57 8.23 11.95
N THR A 234 -1.54 8.06 12.85
CA THR A 234 -2.82 7.40 12.57
C THR A 234 -3.99 8.25 13.07
N ARG A 235 -5.05 8.37 12.26
CA ARG A 235 -6.31 9.04 12.63
C ARG A 235 -7.50 8.19 12.16
N PRO A 236 -8.70 8.37 12.75
CA PRO A 236 -9.90 7.71 12.24
C PRO A 236 -10.27 8.24 10.86
N VAL A 237 -11.05 7.45 10.12
CA VAL A 237 -11.60 7.84 8.81
C VAL A 237 -13.11 8.00 8.89
N LEU A 238 -13.66 8.86 8.05
CA LEU A 238 -15.11 9.06 7.94
C LEU A 238 -15.78 7.89 7.20
N PRO A 239 -17.10 7.69 7.38
CA PRO A 239 -17.85 6.73 6.57
C PRO A 239 -17.62 6.94 5.08
N GLY A 240 -17.17 5.90 4.39
CA GLY A 240 -16.90 5.92 2.95
C GLY A 240 -15.52 6.43 2.53
N GLN A 241 -14.70 6.94 3.46
CA GLN A 241 -13.28 7.21 3.20
C GLN A 241 -12.48 5.91 3.14
N HIS A 242 -11.44 5.90 2.30
CA HIS A 242 -10.56 4.76 2.15
C HIS A 242 -9.69 4.58 3.42
N GLU A 243 -9.45 3.33 3.84
CA GLU A 243 -8.76 3.02 5.10
C GLU A 243 -7.36 3.65 5.25
N ARG A 244 -6.65 3.82 4.13
CA ARG A 244 -5.32 4.46 4.08
C ARG A 244 -5.35 5.97 4.28
N GLU A 245 -6.50 6.63 4.17
CA GLU A 245 -6.62 8.08 4.40
C GLU A 245 -6.39 8.46 5.88
N GLY A 246 -6.52 7.49 6.77
CA GLY A 246 -6.16 7.62 8.19
C GLY A 246 -4.66 7.59 8.44
N ARG A 247 -3.83 7.31 7.43
CA ARG A 247 -2.38 7.07 7.57
C ARG A 247 -1.59 8.16 6.86
N TRP A 248 -0.63 8.77 7.57
CA TRP A 248 0.24 9.82 7.00
C TRP A 248 -0.56 10.87 6.21
N TRP A 249 -1.66 11.34 6.79
CA TRP A 249 -2.68 12.12 6.09
C TRP A 249 -2.17 13.47 5.58
N TRP A 250 -1.06 13.96 6.13
CA TRP A 250 -0.39 15.18 5.73
C TRP A 250 0.51 15.01 4.49
N GLU A 251 0.84 13.79 4.08
CA GLU A 251 1.67 13.52 2.91
C GLU A 251 0.84 13.33 1.62
N ASP A 252 1.48 13.48 0.46
CA ASP A 252 0.87 13.19 -0.84
C ASP A 252 0.51 11.70 -0.98
N ALA A 253 -0.60 11.39 -1.67
CA ALA A 253 -1.12 10.03 -1.81
C ALA A 253 -0.10 9.01 -2.35
N LYS A 254 0.83 9.42 -3.22
CA LYS A 254 1.92 8.57 -3.74
C LYS A 254 2.99 8.22 -2.70
N ALA A 255 3.14 9.03 -1.65
CA ALA A 255 4.13 8.84 -0.59
C ALA A 255 3.58 8.02 0.60
N LYS A 256 2.27 7.75 0.66
CA LYS A 256 1.57 7.11 1.79
C LYS A 256 1.78 5.59 1.92
N GLU A 257 2.75 4.99 1.22
CA GLU A 257 3.08 3.58 1.41
C GLU A 257 4.16 3.38 2.46
N CYS A 258 3.96 2.36 3.29
CA CYS A 258 4.95 2.05 4.30
C CYS A 258 6.24 1.58 3.64
N GLY A 259 7.39 2.07 4.10
CA GLY A 259 8.71 1.64 3.66
C GLY A 259 8.97 0.11 3.67
N LEU A 260 8.12 -0.69 4.32
CA LEU A 260 8.24 -2.15 4.36
C LEU A 260 7.81 -2.86 3.08
N HIS A 261 6.87 -2.29 2.30
CA HIS A 261 6.27 -3.01 1.16
C HIS A 261 6.56 -2.31 -0.17
N LYS A 262 7.55 -1.41 -0.20
CA LYS A 262 7.88 -0.59 -1.38
C LYS A 262 8.33 -1.42 -2.59
N GLY A 263 8.91 -2.60 -2.39
CA GLY A 263 9.37 -3.46 -3.50
C GLY A 263 8.24 -4.08 -4.33
N ASN A 264 6.98 -4.02 -3.87
CA ASN A 264 5.82 -4.45 -4.67
C ASN A 264 5.30 -3.32 -5.58
N LEU A 265 5.94 -2.15 -5.59
CA LEU A 265 5.63 -1.05 -6.51
C LEU A 265 6.45 -1.27 -7.79
N LYS A 266 5.80 -1.36 -8.96
CA LYS A 266 6.51 -1.33 -10.24
C LYS A 266 7.34 -0.05 -10.32
N GLN A 267 8.66 -0.19 -10.38
CA GLN A 267 9.54 0.86 -10.89
C GLN A 267 9.22 1.00 -12.38
N ASP A 268 8.80 2.20 -12.81
CA ASP A 268 8.80 2.51 -14.24
C ASP A 268 10.30 2.56 -14.65
N ASP A 269 10.80 1.46 -15.21
CA ASP A 269 12.19 1.35 -15.67
C ASP A 269 12.46 2.33 -16.81
N ALA A 270 13.17 3.40 -16.47
CA ALA A 270 13.88 4.21 -17.43
C ALA A 270 15.27 3.59 -17.67
N ALA A 271 15.54 3.31 -18.95
CA ALA A 271 16.82 2.94 -19.57
C ALA A 271 17.19 1.45 -19.60
N GLN A 272 17.11 0.84 -20.79
CA GLN A 272 18.27 0.62 -21.68
C GLN A 272 17.83 -0.13 -22.95
N ASN A 273 18.13 0.42 -24.13
CA ASN A 273 18.69 -0.33 -25.27
C ASN A 273 19.10 0.59 -26.44
N GLY A 274 20.41 0.71 -26.65
CA GLY A 274 21.09 0.34 -27.90
C GLY A 274 20.81 1.09 -29.21
N ASN A 275 21.52 2.21 -29.40
CA ASN A 275 22.38 2.55 -30.55
C ASN A 275 21.86 2.44 -32.01
N GLY A 276 21.76 3.59 -32.69
CA GLY A 276 21.65 3.72 -34.15
C GLY A 276 21.58 5.18 -34.61
N ASN A 277 22.72 5.72 -35.06
CA ASN A 277 22.93 7.09 -35.55
C ASN A 277 22.02 7.52 -36.72
N GLY A 278 21.54 8.77 -36.68
CA GLY A 278 20.96 9.46 -37.83
C GLY A 278 20.34 10.81 -37.45
N VAL A 279 21.15 11.86 -37.42
CA VAL A 279 20.73 13.24 -37.14
C VAL A 279 19.84 13.77 -38.27
N ALA A 280 18.60 14.12 -37.95
CA ALA A 280 17.84 15.15 -38.65
C ALA A 280 16.96 15.89 -37.64
N HIS A 281 17.34 17.14 -37.36
CA HIS A 281 16.55 18.06 -36.56
C HIS A 281 15.17 18.27 -37.21
N ALA A 282 14.11 17.82 -36.53
CA ALA A 282 12.75 18.26 -36.78
C ALA A 282 12.11 18.65 -35.43
N ASN A 283 11.87 19.95 -35.26
CA ASN A 283 11.06 20.51 -34.19
C ASN A 283 9.67 19.88 -34.21
N GLY A 284 9.27 19.24 -33.12
CA GLY A 284 7.90 18.77 -32.93
C GLY A 284 7.67 18.41 -31.47
N SER A 285 6.98 19.28 -30.74
CA SER A 285 6.42 18.95 -29.43
C SER A 285 5.44 17.79 -29.61
N ALA A 286 5.80 16.59 -29.16
CA ALA A 286 4.86 15.48 -29.11
C ALA A 286 3.78 15.85 -28.07
N ALA A 287 2.63 16.31 -28.56
CA ALA A 287 1.47 16.60 -27.74
C ALA A 287 0.99 15.28 -27.10
N VAL A 288 1.10 15.18 -25.78
CA VAL A 288 0.48 14.09 -25.02
C VAL A 288 -1.03 14.18 -25.27
N ALA A 289 -1.62 13.07 -25.77
CA ALA A 289 -3.05 13.00 -26.08
C ALA A 289 -3.91 13.33 -24.85
N ASP A 290 -4.99 14.08 -25.07
CA ASP A 290 -5.95 14.49 -24.03
C ASP A 290 -6.86 13.29 -23.65
N ILE A 291 -7.22 13.18 -22.36
CA ILE A 291 -7.85 12.00 -21.73
C ILE A 291 -9.32 12.23 -21.34
N PHE A 292 -9.96 13.28 -21.84
CA PHE A 292 -11.41 13.47 -21.64
C PHE A 292 -12.01 13.92 -22.97
N THR A 293 -12.18 13.00 -23.90
CA THR A 293 -12.56 13.32 -25.28
C THR A 293 -14.06 13.12 -25.52
N THR A 294 -14.85 14.11 -25.10
CA THR A 294 -16.31 14.15 -25.39
C THR A 294 -16.79 15.59 -25.60
N GLN A 295 -17.88 15.76 -26.36
CA GLN A 295 -18.48 17.08 -26.62
C GLN A 295 -19.09 17.71 -25.36
N ASN A 296 -19.41 16.92 -24.34
CA ASN A 296 -20.06 17.38 -23.11
C ASN A 296 -19.08 17.82 -22.01
N VAL A 297 -17.76 17.69 -22.23
CA VAL A 297 -16.72 18.14 -21.30
C VAL A 297 -15.97 19.32 -21.93
N VAL A 298 -16.16 20.51 -21.38
CA VAL A 298 -15.56 21.74 -21.90
C VAL A 298 -14.10 21.87 -21.45
N SER A 299 -13.17 21.93 -22.40
CA SER A 299 -11.77 22.29 -22.14
C SER A 299 -11.64 23.77 -21.75
N LEU A 300 -11.22 24.04 -20.53
CA LEU A 300 -10.96 25.40 -20.05
C LEU A 300 -9.51 25.78 -20.29
N SER A 301 -9.30 26.97 -20.84
CA SER A 301 -8.01 27.64 -20.84
C SER A 301 -7.73 28.27 -19.48
N ARG A 302 -6.51 28.79 -19.29
CA ARG A 302 -6.15 29.55 -18.09
C ARG A 302 -7.08 30.73 -17.84
N ALA A 303 -7.32 31.55 -18.86
CA ALA A 303 -8.27 32.65 -18.77
C ALA A 303 -9.70 32.16 -18.44
N GLY A 304 -10.11 31.00 -18.98
CA GLY A 304 -11.41 30.40 -18.71
C GLY A 304 -11.60 30.03 -17.24
N ILE A 305 -10.63 29.32 -16.64
CA ILE A 305 -10.73 28.91 -15.24
C ILE A 305 -10.56 30.10 -14.28
N GLU A 306 -9.74 31.10 -14.62
CA GLU A 306 -9.63 32.35 -13.85
C GLU A 306 -10.95 33.11 -13.81
N ASN A 307 -11.63 33.22 -14.95
CA ASN A 307 -12.95 33.86 -15.01
C ASN A 307 -13.95 33.09 -14.15
N LEU A 308 -13.95 31.76 -14.19
CA LEU A 308 -14.78 30.96 -13.28
C LEU A 308 -14.42 31.21 -11.80
N ALA A 309 -13.16 31.37 -11.43
CA ALA A 309 -12.80 31.63 -10.03
C ALA A 309 -13.19 33.05 -9.55
N LYS A 310 -13.34 34.02 -10.45
CA LYS A 310 -13.62 35.42 -10.11
C LYS A 310 -15.10 35.81 -10.21
N LEU A 311 -15.90 35.11 -11.02
CA LEU A 311 -17.31 35.42 -11.22
C LEU A 311 -18.17 35.02 -10.01
N GLU A 312 -18.78 36.00 -9.35
CA GLU A 312 -19.69 35.75 -8.22
C GLU A 312 -21.08 35.33 -8.68
N ASP A 313 -21.66 35.99 -9.70
CA ASP A 313 -22.98 35.71 -10.25
C ASP A 313 -22.90 35.06 -11.64
N ARG A 314 -22.62 33.75 -11.65
CA ARG A 314 -22.56 32.95 -12.88
C ARG A 314 -23.94 32.35 -13.21
N LYS A 315 -24.29 32.32 -14.50
CA LYS A 315 -25.58 31.80 -14.98
C LYS A 315 -25.79 30.32 -14.70
N GLU A 316 -24.72 29.53 -14.87
CA GLU A 316 -24.73 28.08 -14.73
C GLU A 316 -23.61 27.67 -13.76
N PRO A 317 -23.85 26.74 -12.83
CA PRO A 317 -22.81 26.19 -11.98
C PRO A 317 -21.92 25.25 -12.81
N TRP A 318 -20.67 25.09 -12.39
CA TRP A 318 -19.70 24.24 -13.07
C TRP A 318 -19.16 23.17 -12.15
N ILE A 319 -18.98 21.96 -12.65
CA ILE A 319 -18.06 20.97 -12.07
C ILE A 319 -16.84 20.88 -12.98
N VAL A 320 -15.65 21.06 -12.41
CA VAL A 320 -14.39 21.11 -13.16
C VAL A 320 -13.39 20.14 -12.57
N VAL A 321 -12.80 19.29 -13.41
CA VAL A 321 -11.65 18.46 -13.05
C VAL A 321 -10.34 19.19 -13.40
N LEU A 322 -9.46 19.34 -12.42
CA LEU A 322 -8.06 19.65 -12.61
C LEU A 322 -7.32 18.33 -12.86
N TYR A 323 -6.73 18.16 -14.04
CA TYR A 323 -6.14 16.89 -14.46
C TYR A 323 -4.77 17.05 -15.10
N ALA A 324 -4.06 15.93 -15.24
CA ALA A 324 -2.86 15.82 -16.06
C ALA A 324 -2.99 14.57 -16.96
N PRO A 325 -2.68 14.64 -18.26
CA PRO A 325 -2.86 13.50 -19.17
C PRO A 325 -2.07 12.23 -18.78
N TRP A 326 -0.91 12.40 -18.15
CA TRP A 326 -0.06 11.29 -17.66
C TRP A 326 -0.54 10.71 -16.32
N CYS A 327 -1.56 11.28 -15.68
CA CYS A 327 -2.03 10.82 -14.38
C CYS A 327 -2.97 9.61 -14.52
N ARG A 328 -2.51 8.44 -14.04
CA ARG A 328 -3.30 7.20 -14.02
C ARG A 328 -4.64 7.32 -13.28
N PHE A 329 -4.72 8.19 -12.25
CA PHE A 329 -6.00 8.44 -11.55
C PHE A 329 -6.97 9.29 -12.37
N CYS A 330 -6.47 10.19 -13.21
CA CYS A 330 -7.32 10.93 -14.14
C CYS A 330 -7.80 10.00 -15.25
N GLN A 331 -6.93 9.14 -15.77
CA GLN A 331 -7.26 8.12 -16.77
C GLN A 331 -8.30 7.12 -16.22
N ALA A 332 -8.12 6.64 -14.99
CA ALA A 332 -9.09 5.72 -14.36
C ALA A 332 -10.47 6.36 -14.11
N MET A 333 -10.55 7.68 -14.02
CA MET A 333 -11.80 8.43 -13.86
C MET A 333 -12.44 8.81 -15.20
N GLU A 334 -11.72 8.69 -16.32
CA GLU A 334 -12.14 9.18 -17.65
C GLU A 334 -13.58 8.79 -17.98
N GLU A 335 -13.90 7.50 -17.98
CA GLU A 335 -15.23 6.98 -18.30
C GLU A 335 -16.30 7.52 -17.35
N SER A 336 -16.03 7.53 -16.04
CA SER A 336 -17.00 8.03 -15.06
C SER A 336 -17.26 9.53 -15.20
N TYR A 337 -16.24 10.32 -15.54
CA TYR A 337 -16.40 11.76 -15.72
C TYR A 337 -17.07 12.12 -17.05
N VAL A 338 -16.83 11.34 -18.10
CA VAL A 338 -17.55 11.42 -19.37
C VAL A 338 -19.03 11.07 -19.15
N ASN A 339 -19.32 9.96 -18.47
CA ASN A 339 -20.69 9.56 -18.14
C ASN A 339 -21.40 10.58 -17.26
N LEU A 340 -20.70 11.19 -16.29
CA LEU A 340 -21.23 12.32 -15.51
C LEU A 340 -21.65 13.48 -16.43
N ALA A 341 -20.82 13.84 -17.40
CA ALA A 341 -21.11 14.92 -18.34
C ALA A 341 -22.34 14.63 -19.21
N GLU A 342 -22.51 13.38 -19.63
CA GLU A 342 -23.70 12.92 -20.35
C GLU A 342 -24.96 12.98 -19.47
N ASN A 343 -24.88 12.53 -18.22
CA ASN A 343 -25.99 12.60 -17.27
C ASN A 343 -26.40 14.04 -16.90
N LEU A 344 -25.44 14.97 -16.90
CA LEU A 344 -25.69 16.39 -16.63
C LEU A 344 -26.08 17.19 -17.89
N ALA A 345 -26.04 16.60 -19.07
CA ALA A 345 -26.45 17.26 -20.30
C ALA A 345 -27.92 17.73 -20.19
N GLY A 346 -28.16 19.02 -20.39
CA GLY A 346 -29.49 19.62 -20.25
C GLY A 346 -29.95 19.90 -18.81
N SER A 347 -29.17 19.54 -17.79
CA SER A 347 -29.51 19.79 -16.37
C SER A 347 -29.28 21.25 -15.91
N GLY A 348 -28.63 22.06 -16.76
CA GLY A 348 -28.19 23.41 -16.42
C GLY A 348 -26.85 23.48 -15.65
N VAL A 349 -26.19 22.34 -15.38
CA VAL A 349 -24.83 22.28 -14.84
C VAL A 349 -23.83 22.05 -15.97
N LYS A 350 -22.75 22.82 -16.01
CA LYS A 350 -21.66 22.63 -17.00
C LYS A 350 -20.57 21.74 -16.45
N VAL A 351 -20.03 20.86 -17.29
CA VAL A 351 -18.90 19.99 -16.95
C VAL A 351 -17.67 20.48 -17.72
N GLY A 352 -16.63 20.81 -16.98
CA GLY A 352 -15.37 21.32 -17.50
C GLY A 352 -14.18 20.46 -17.10
N LYS A 353 -13.07 20.68 -17.81
CA LYS A 353 -11.74 20.17 -17.48
C LYS A 353 -10.70 21.26 -17.63
N PHE A 354 -9.69 21.24 -16.78
CA PHE A 354 -8.55 22.13 -16.83
C PHE A 354 -7.27 21.31 -16.70
N ARG A 355 -6.41 21.37 -17.72
CA ARG A 355 -5.11 20.71 -17.70
C ARG A 355 -4.19 21.53 -16.77
N ALA A 356 -3.88 20.97 -15.62
CA ALA A 356 -3.24 21.67 -14.50
C ALA A 356 -1.80 21.20 -14.24
N ASP A 357 -1.17 20.50 -15.19
CA ASP A 357 0.26 20.20 -15.20
C ASP A 357 1.07 21.24 -16.00
N GLY A 358 2.39 21.05 -16.11
CA GLY A 358 3.28 21.98 -16.82
C GLY A 358 3.22 23.40 -16.22
N ASP A 359 3.10 24.39 -17.10
CA ASP A 359 3.11 25.82 -16.76
C ASP A 359 1.90 26.24 -15.91
N GLU A 360 0.81 25.47 -15.92
CA GLU A 360 -0.41 25.77 -15.17
C GLU A 360 -0.38 25.26 -13.72
N LYS A 361 0.62 24.43 -13.38
CA LYS A 361 0.68 23.73 -12.09
C LYS A 361 0.77 24.66 -10.89
N GLU A 362 1.54 25.73 -10.99
CA GLU A 362 1.77 26.63 -9.86
C GLU A 362 0.51 27.42 -9.50
N TYR A 363 -0.18 27.92 -10.52
CA TYR A 363 -1.48 28.55 -10.32
C TYR A 363 -2.55 27.60 -9.81
N ALA A 364 -2.62 26.38 -10.36
CA ALA A 364 -3.60 25.41 -9.91
C ALA A 364 -3.40 25.09 -8.42
N LYS A 365 -2.15 25.08 -7.94
CA LYS A 365 -1.83 24.94 -6.51
C LYS A 365 -2.27 26.16 -5.70
N SER A 366 -1.89 27.37 -6.11
CA SER A 366 -2.12 28.59 -5.32
C SER A 366 -3.57 29.03 -5.31
N GLU A 367 -4.23 29.04 -6.47
CA GLU A 367 -5.56 29.63 -6.65
C GLU A 367 -6.69 28.60 -6.60
N LEU A 368 -6.41 27.36 -7.02
CA LEU A 368 -7.44 26.32 -7.18
C LEU A 368 -7.31 25.19 -6.13
N GLY A 369 -6.33 25.26 -5.23
CA GLY A 369 -6.14 24.27 -4.17
C GLY A 369 -5.80 22.86 -4.70
N LEU A 370 -5.08 22.79 -5.82
CA LEU A 370 -4.55 21.54 -6.36
C LEU A 370 -3.53 20.94 -5.39
N GLY A 371 -3.92 19.85 -4.73
CA GLY A 371 -2.99 19.02 -3.94
C GLY A 371 -2.50 17.81 -4.74
N SER A 372 -3.42 17.12 -5.41
CA SER A 372 -3.16 15.94 -6.22
C SER A 372 -4.12 15.88 -7.42
N PHE A 373 -3.77 15.08 -8.44
CA PHE A 373 -4.64 14.82 -9.59
C PHE A 373 -5.43 13.52 -9.40
N PRO A 374 -6.70 13.46 -9.86
CA PRO A 374 -7.55 14.59 -10.21
C PRO A 374 -7.97 15.39 -8.96
N THR A 375 -8.08 16.71 -9.09
CA THR A 375 -8.81 17.54 -8.11
C THR A 375 -10.11 18.00 -8.76
N ILE A 376 -11.25 17.80 -8.10
CA ILE A 376 -12.56 18.21 -8.63
C ILE A 376 -13.07 19.39 -7.83
N LEU A 377 -13.51 20.43 -8.54
CA LEU A 377 -14.05 21.66 -7.98
C LEU A 377 -15.46 21.86 -8.49
N PHE A 378 -16.37 22.22 -7.59
CA PHE A 378 -17.70 22.71 -7.93
C PHE A 378 -17.75 24.23 -7.75
N PHE A 379 -18.23 24.92 -8.76
CA PHE A 379 -18.37 26.37 -8.81
C PHE A 379 -19.87 26.73 -8.79
N PRO A 380 -20.40 27.22 -7.65
CA PRO A 380 -21.83 27.52 -7.50
C PRO A 380 -22.27 28.78 -8.27
N LYS A 381 -23.59 28.92 -8.53
CA LYS A 381 -24.15 30.08 -9.25
C LYS A 381 -23.85 31.44 -8.61
N HIS A 382 -23.87 31.52 -7.27
CA HIS A 382 -23.81 32.77 -6.51
C HIS A 382 -22.60 32.81 -5.55
N SER A 383 -21.46 32.27 -5.98
CA SER A 383 -20.22 32.24 -5.20
C SER A 383 -19.02 32.31 -6.12
N SER A 384 -18.05 33.16 -5.79
CA SER A 384 -16.70 33.15 -6.40
C SER A 384 -15.86 31.98 -5.89
N ARG A 385 -16.11 31.50 -4.66
CA ARG A 385 -15.30 30.44 -4.05
C ARG A 385 -15.73 29.05 -4.54
N PRO A 386 -14.81 28.25 -5.13
CA PRO A 386 -15.09 26.87 -5.48
C PRO A 386 -15.16 25.98 -4.23
N ILE A 387 -16.02 24.97 -4.29
CA ILE A 387 -16.17 23.92 -3.31
C ILE A 387 -15.40 22.70 -3.82
N LYS A 388 -14.36 22.30 -3.09
CA LYS A 388 -13.59 21.10 -3.43
C LYS A 388 -14.41 19.85 -3.12
N TYR A 389 -14.48 18.93 -4.08
CA TYR A 389 -15.09 17.62 -3.86
C TYR A 389 -14.22 16.81 -2.89
N PRO A 390 -14.74 16.44 -1.70
CA PRO A 390 -13.90 15.94 -0.60
C PRO A 390 -13.68 14.43 -0.63
N SER A 391 -14.44 13.70 -1.44
CA SER A 391 -14.40 12.24 -1.54
C SER A 391 -13.39 11.80 -2.59
N GLU A 392 -12.76 10.64 -2.40
CA GLU A 392 -11.92 9.99 -3.43
C GLU A 392 -12.71 9.11 -4.40
N LYS A 393 -14.01 8.86 -4.13
CA LYS A 393 -14.88 8.11 -5.04
C LYS A 393 -15.15 8.91 -6.30
N ARG A 394 -14.72 8.38 -7.44
CA ARG A 394 -14.83 9.03 -8.75
C ARG A 394 -15.87 8.38 -9.66
N ASP A 395 -16.68 7.47 -9.14
CA ASP A 395 -17.82 6.89 -9.85
C ASP A 395 -18.92 7.93 -10.12
N VAL A 396 -19.72 7.64 -11.14
CA VAL A 396 -20.80 8.53 -11.63
C VAL A 396 -21.77 8.90 -10.51
N ASP A 397 -22.19 7.93 -9.70
CA ASP A 397 -23.20 8.13 -8.66
C ASP A 397 -22.70 9.09 -7.58
N SER A 398 -21.45 8.94 -7.14
CA SER A 398 -20.85 9.80 -6.12
C SER A 398 -20.68 11.24 -6.62
N LEU A 399 -20.28 11.40 -7.89
CA LEU A 399 -20.14 12.72 -8.52
C LEU A 399 -21.50 13.39 -8.73
N LEU A 400 -22.52 12.64 -9.18
CA LEU A 400 -23.89 13.14 -9.32
C LEU A 400 -24.48 13.53 -7.96
N ALA A 401 -24.29 12.72 -6.92
CA ALA A 401 -24.76 13.03 -5.57
C ALA A 401 -24.16 14.35 -5.08
N PHE A 402 -22.86 14.55 -5.30
CA PHE A 402 -22.18 15.80 -4.94
C PHE A 402 -22.72 17.01 -5.71
N VAL A 403 -22.88 16.90 -7.03
CA VAL A 403 -23.44 17.97 -7.85
C VAL A 403 -24.88 18.28 -7.44
N ASN A 404 -25.72 17.26 -7.23
CA ASN A 404 -27.11 17.43 -6.82
C ASN A 404 -27.26 18.08 -5.44
N ALA A 405 -26.30 17.86 -4.53
CA ALA A 405 -26.30 18.49 -3.22
C ALA A 405 -25.95 20.00 -3.27
N LEU A 406 -25.35 20.48 -4.36
CA LEU A 406 -24.78 21.84 -4.46
C LEU A 406 -25.34 22.71 -5.60
N LYS A 407 -26.10 22.14 -6.54
CA LYS A 407 -26.55 22.82 -7.77
C LYS A 407 -27.76 23.73 -7.62
#